data_AF-A0A6G8CTV4-F1
#
_entry.id   AF-A0A6G8CTV4-F1
#
_cell.length_a   1.000
_cell.length_b   1.000
_cell.length_c   1.000
_cell.angle_alpha   90.00
_cell.angle_beta   90.00
_cell.angle_gamma   90.00
#
_symmetry.space_group_name_H-M   'P 1'
#
loop_
_entity.id
_entity.type
_entity.pdbx_description
1 polymer ?
#
loop_
_entity_poly.entity_id
_entity_poly.type
_entity_poly.pdbx_seq_one_letter_code
_entity_poly.pdbx_strand_id
1 'polypeptide(L)' 'MKTTSAATPRVPKTAATPKQERVVLERAHEHLGVLHPKGHTLTVHPKTAEWLRAAGVVPQLEKE' A
#
# COMPACT_ATOMS: atom_id res chain seq x y z
N MET A 1 -19.39 51.36 -1.46
CA MET A 1 -18.13 50.78 -2.02
C MET A 1 -17.96 49.43 -1.32
N LYS A 2 -18.47 48.30 -1.86
CA LYS A 2 -17.75 47.25 -2.62
C LYS A 2 -16.35 46.98 -2.00
N THR A 3 -15.97 45.82 -1.46
CA THR A 3 -16.19 44.42 -1.89
C THR A 3 -15.94 43.40 -0.76
N THR A 4 -16.75 42.33 -0.78
CA THR A 4 -16.55 41.01 -0.17
C THR A 4 -15.16 40.43 -0.44
N SER A 5 -14.58 39.74 0.55
CA SER A 5 -13.62 38.65 0.28
C SER A 5 -13.69 37.62 1.40
N ALA A 6 -14.59 36.64 1.21
CA ALA A 6 -14.61 35.44 2.03
C ALA A 6 -13.38 34.59 1.67
N ALA A 7 -12.48 34.44 2.64
CA ALA A 7 -11.33 33.55 2.52
C ALA A 7 -11.81 32.09 2.47
N THR A 8 -11.77 31.50 1.27
CA THR A 8 -11.96 30.07 1.04
C THR A 8 -10.98 29.28 1.93
N PRO A 9 -11.45 28.36 2.80
CA PRO A 9 -10.54 27.44 3.47
C PRO A 9 -9.91 26.54 2.39
N ARG A 10 -8.60 26.67 2.21
CA ARG A 10 -7.80 25.75 1.41
C ARG A 10 -7.95 24.37 2.03
N VAL A 11 -8.74 23.51 1.40
CA VAL A 11 -8.76 22.08 1.70
C VAL A 11 -7.32 21.60 1.58
N PRO A 12 -6.70 21.01 2.61
CA PRO A 12 -5.37 20.44 2.46
C PRO A 12 -5.51 19.35 1.40
N LYS A 13 -4.78 19.53 0.29
CA LYS A 13 -4.62 18.55 -0.78
C LYS A 13 -4.11 17.28 -0.08
N THR A 14 -4.99 16.32 0.16
CA THR A 14 -4.65 15.06 0.83
C THR A 14 -3.49 14.48 0.04
N ALA A 15 -2.28 14.53 0.60
CA ALA A 15 -1.15 13.83 0.05
C ALA A 15 -1.62 12.38 -0.04
N ALA A 16 -1.77 11.88 -1.26
CA ALA A 16 -2.16 10.51 -1.50
C ALA A 16 -1.15 9.66 -0.71
N THR A 17 -1.59 9.13 0.43
CA THR A 17 -0.80 8.19 1.21
C THR A 17 -0.34 7.14 0.22
N PRO A 18 0.96 6.79 0.18
CA PRO A 18 1.43 5.77 -0.74
C PRO A 18 0.53 4.56 -0.51
N LYS A 19 -0.22 4.16 -1.55
CA LYS A 19 -1.12 3.02 -1.45
C LYS A 19 -0.23 1.87 -1.02
N GLN A 20 -0.39 1.41 0.22
CA GLN A 20 0.27 0.21 0.70
C GLN A 20 -0.76 -0.91 0.61
N GLU A 21 -0.31 -2.06 0.15
CA GLU A 21 -1.11 -3.26 0.01
C GLU A 21 -0.71 -4.26 1.09
N ARG A 22 -1.71 -4.80 1.77
CA ARG A 22 -1.51 -5.90 2.71
C ARG A 22 -1.56 -7.22 1.95
N VAL A 23 -0.49 -7.99 2.05
CA VAL A 23 -0.34 -9.30 1.42
C VAL A 23 0.00 -10.34 2.46
N VAL A 24 -0.59 -11.53 2.34
CA VAL A 24 -0.29 -12.67 3.21
C VAL A 24 0.74 -13.54 2.51
N LEU A 25 1.81 -13.91 3.20
CA LEU A 25 2.86 -14.75 2.64
C LEU A 25 2.41 -16.21 2.58
N GLU A 26 2.54 -16.87 1.43
CA GLU A 26 2.32 -18.31 1.27
C GLU A 26 3.54 -19.15 1.63
N ARG A 27 4.70 -18.52 1.76
CA ARG A 27 5.96 -19.15 2.18
C ARG A 27 6.81 -18.18 2.97
N ALA A 28 7.79 -18.71 3.70
CA ALA A 28 8.74 -17.87 4.41
C ALA A 28 9.49 -16.95 3.41
N HIS A 29 9.64 -15.69 3.75
CA HIS A 29 10.28 -14.68 2.91
C HIS A 29 10.99 -13.64 3.76
N GLU A 30 12.22 -13.31 3.37
CA GLU A 30 12.95 -12.22 3.98
C GLU A 30 12.54 -10.90 3.34
N HIS A 31 12.03 -9.97 4.15
CA HIS A 31 11.66 -8.63 3.74
C HIS A 31 12.48 -7.63 4.54
N LEU A 32 13.26 -6.78 3.85
CA LEU A 32 14.12 -5.77 4.47
C LEU A 32 15.09 -6.34 5.53
N GLY A 33 15.61 -7.56 5.32
CA GLY A 33 16.51 -8.24 6.25
C GLY A 33 15.81 -8.93 7.43
N VAL A 34 14.48 -8.98 7.45
CA VAL A 34 13.70 -9.71 8.47
C VAL A 34 13.02 -10.91 7.82
N LEU A 35 13.27 -12.10 8.35
CA LEU A 35 12.60 -13.31 7.88
C LEU A 35 11.17 -13.38 8.44
N HIS A 36 10.18 -13.32 7.55
CA HIS A 36 8.78 -13.49 7.89
C HIS A 36 8.31 -14.91 7.54
N PRO A 37 7.63 -15.62 8.46
CA PRO A 37 7.14 -16.96 8.19
C PRO A 37 5.94 -16.96 7.24
N LYS A 38 5.61 -18.14 6.70
CA LYS A 38 4.34 -18.38 6.00
C LYS A 38 3.15 -17.95 6.88
N GLY A 39 2.14 -17.36 6.25
CA GLY A 39 0.94 -16.84 6.89
C GLY A 39 1.09 -15.44 7.48
N HIS A 40 2.32 -14.89 7.49
CA HIS A 40 2.54 -13.54 7.98
C HIS A 40 1.99 -12.50 6.99
N THR A 41 1.41 -11.42 7.50
CA THR A 41 0.90 -10.32 6.68
C THR A 41 1.97 -9.23 6.55
N LEU A 42 2.42 -8.96 5.33
CA LEU A 42 3.28 -7.83 5.02
C LEU A 42 2.48 -6.66 4.46
N THR A 43 2.89 -5.44 4.81
CA THR A 43 2.35 -4.22 4.23
C THR A 43 3.42 -3.63 3.31
N VAL A 44 3.25 -3.79 2.01
CA VAL A 44 4.24 -3.41 0.99
C VAL A 44 3.63 -2.51 -0.07
N HIS A 45 4.45 -1.90 -0.92
CA HIS A 45 3.94 -1.16 -2.07
C HIS A 45 3.27 -2.12 -3.09
N PRO A 46 2.20 -1.74 -3.81
CA PRO A 46 1.51 -2.57 -4.79
C PRO A 46 2.46 -3.20 -5.82
N LYS A 47 3.42 -2.41 -6.31
CA LYS A 47 4.47 -2.93 -7.21
C LYS A 47 5.30 -4.06 -6.58
N THR A 48 5.60 -3.97 -5.28
CA THR A 48 6.27 -5.03 -4.53
C THR A 48 5.33 -6.22 -4.33
N ALA A 49 4.05 -5.99 -4.03
CA ALA A 49 3.06 -7.06 -3.95
C ALA A 49 2.92 -7.82 -5.27
N GLU A 50 2.91 -7.14 -6.41
CA GLU A 50 2.93 -7.76 -7.74
C GLU A 50 4.19 -8.61 -7.95
N TRP A 51 5.36 -8.09 -7.58
CA TRP A 51 6.60 -8.87 -7.64
C TRP A 51 6.55 -10.11 -6.73
N LEU A 52 6.03 -9.97 -5.51
CA LEU A 52 5.85 -11.09 -4.58
C LEU A 52 4.88 -12.15 -5.14
N ARG A 53 3.82 -11.72 -5.83
CA ARG A 53 2.87 -12.63 -6.50
C ARG A 53 3.55 -13.37 -7.64
N ALA A 54 4.24 -12.64 -8.51
CA ALA A 54 4.98 -13.21 -9.64
C ALA A 54 6.07 -14.17 -9.18
N ALA A 55 6.70 -13.90 -8.02
CA ALA A 55 7.66 -14.80 -7.42
C ALA A 55 7.00 -16.06 -6.81
N GLY A 56 5.70 -16.04 -6.52
CA GLY A 56 5.00 -17.10 -5.78
C GLY A 56 5.22 -17.04 -4.26
N VAL A 57 5.52 -15.85 -3.73
CA VAL A 57 5.69 -15.60 -2.28
C VAL A 57 4.35 -15.31 -1.61
N VAL A 58 3.45 -14.63 -2.31
CA VAL A 58 2.09 -14.28 -1.85
C VAL A 58 1.08 -14.83 -2.87
N PRO A 59 -0.16 -15.14 -2.47
CA PRO A 59 -1.11 -15.73 -3.39
C PRO A 59 -1.49 -14.71 -4.46
N GLN A 60 -1.76 -15.18 -5.67
CA GLN A 60 -2.39 -14.32 -6.66
C GLN A 60 -3.73 -13.87 -6.10
N LEU A 61 -3.95 -12.55 -6.07
CA LEU A 61 -5.26 -12.01 -5.73
C LEU A 61 -6.14 -12.32 -6.93
N GLU A 62 -6.78 -13.49 -6.93
CA GLU A 62 -7.86 -13.76 -7.87
C GLU A 62 -8.93 -12.71 -7.57
N LYS A 63 -9.07 -11.75 -8.47
CA LYS A 63 -10.22 -10.84 -8.44
C LYS A 63 -11.43 -11.70 -8.77
N GLU A 64 -12.21 -12.04 -7.75
CA GLU A 64 -13.60 -12.49 -7.90
C GLU A 64 -14.44 -11.44 -8.62
#